data_AF-A0A623KRQ9-F1
#
_entry.id   AF-A0A623KRQ9-F1
#
_cell.length_a   1.000
_cell.length_b   1.000
_cell.length_c   1.000
_cell.angle_alpha   90.00
_cell.angle_beta   90.00
_cell.angle_gamma   90.00
#
_symmetry.space_group_name_H-M   'P 1'
#
loop_
_entity.id
_entity.type
_entity.pdbx_description
1 polymer ?
#
loop_
_entity_poly.entity_id
_entity_poly.type
_entity_poly.pdbx_seq_one_letter_code
_entity_poly.pdbx_strand_id
1 'polypeptide(L)'
;AIFRSDSIDYGATWSVARATSLPNNNSGIDLVSMPDGTLILALNPVNGNWGKRYPLSLIASQDNGESWLPLLDLESDHGEYSYPAIISEGGVVHITYTWNRKNIVYCRLQTV
;
A
#
# COMPACT_ATOMS: atom_id res chain seq x y z
N ALA A 1 6.47 12.11 -0.09
CA ALA A 1 7.19 10.87 0.27
C ALA A 1 6.40 10.13 1.35
N ILE A 2 6.54 8.80 1.41
CA ILE A 2 6.03 8.00 2.54
C ILE A 2 7.08 8.02 3.65
N PHE A 3 6.65 8.20 4.89
CA PHE A 3 7.51 8.17 6.07
C PHE A 3 7.24 6.90 6.89
N ARG A 4 8.28 6.36 7.51
CA ARG A 4 8.22 5.22 8.43
C ARG A 4 8.67 5.67 9.81
N SER A 5 8.02 5.13 10.82
CA SER A 5 8.46 5.15 12.21
C SER A 5 8.27 3.76 12.78
N ASP A 6 9.13 3.36 13.70
CA ASP A 6 9.17 2.02 14.26
C ASP A 6 8.89 2.09 15.77
N SER A 7 8.20 1.08 16.29
CA SER A 7 7.94 0.89 17.72
C SER A 7 8.46 -0.48 18.16
N ILE A 8 9.03 -0.53 19.37
CA ILE A 8 9.52 -1.76 20.01
C ILE A 8 8.75 -2.11 21.29
N ASP A 9 7.71 -1.33 21.61
CA ASP A 9 6.94 -1.39 22.85
C ASP A 9 5.43 -1.42 22.57
N TYR A 10 5.04 -2.12 21.51
CA TYR A 10 3.65 -2.33 21.11
C TYR A 10 2.88 -1.03 20.80
N GLY A 11 3.58 -0.03 20.26
CA GLY A 11 3.01 1.23 19.82
C GLY A 11 2.89 2.29 20.92
N ALA A 12 3.44 2.06 22.11
CA ALA A 12 3.44 3.04 23.20
C ALA A 12 4.38 4.23 22.89
N THR A 13 5.54 3.95 22.31
CA THR A 13 6.47 4.95 21.79
C THR A 13 6.92 4.62 20.36
N TRP A 14 7.38 5.65 19.67
CA TRP A 14 7.73 5.61 18.25
C TRP A 14 9.05 6.32 18.02
N SER A 15 9.86 5.79 17.11
CA SER A 15 11.08 6.44 16.65
C SER A 15 10.76 7.76 15.92
N VAL A 16 11.76 8.62 15.74
CA VAL A 16 11.63 9.75 14.81
C VAL A 16 11.29 9.21 13.42
N ALA A 17 10.29 9.82 12.78
CA ALA A 17 9.87 9.42 11.45
C ALA A 17 10.97 9.71 10.42
N ARG A 18 11.27 8.74 9.57
CA ARG A 18 12.26 8.82 8.50
C ARG A 18 11.60 8.64 7.16
N ALA A 19 12.04 9.41 6.16
CA ALA A 19 11.57 9.25 4.80
C ALA A 19 12.01 7.88 4.25
N THR A 20 11.09 7.19 3.58
CA THR A 20 11.39 5.99 2.79
C THR A 20 11.78 6.38 1.36
N SER A 21 12.21 5.41 0.56
CA SER A 21 12.42 5.59 -0.88
C SER A 21 11.10 5.67 -1.67
N LEU A 22 9.96 5.34 -1.04
CA LEU A 22 8.69 5.25 -1.74
C LEU A 22 8.09 6.64 -2.05
N PRO A 23 7.61 6.84 -3.29
CA PRO A 23 6.95 8.07 -3.66
C PRO A 23 5.58 8.15 -2.97
N ASN A 24 5.07 9.37 -2.82
CA ASN A 24 3.67 9.59 -2.45
C ASN A 24 3.18 10.84 -3.16
N ASN A 25 2.06 10.71 -3.85
CA ASN A 25 1.37 11.77 -4.55
C ASN A 25 0.32 12.50 -3.68
N ASN A 26 0.35 12.27 -2.36
CA ASN A 26 -0.68 12.63 -1.39
C ASN A 26 -1.94 11.75 -1.47
N SER A 27 -1.78 10.47 -1.85
CA SER A 27 -2.79 9.42 -1.73
C SER A 27 -2.70 8.73 -0.38
N GLY A 28 -3.85 8.19 0.05
CA GLY A 28 -3.86 7.17 1.09
C GLY A 28 -3.07 5.94 0.64
N ILE A 29 -2.48 5.26 1.62
CA ILE A 29 -1.79 3.99 1.49
C ILE A 29 -2.31 3.07 2.58
N ASP A 30 -2.22 1.76 2.38
CA ASP A 30 -2.51 0.79 3.43
C ASP A 30 -1.65 -0.47 3.26
N LEU A 31 -1.32 -1.13 4.36
CA LEU A 31 -0.34 -2.20 4.42
C LEU A 31 -0.86 -3.38 5.23
N VAL A 32 -0.56 -4.59 4.75
CA VAL A 32 -0.81 -5.83 5.49
C VAL A 32 0.44 -6.68 5.62
N SER A 33 0.54 -7.45 6.70
CA SER A 33 1.55 -8.49 6.90
C SER A 33 0.93 -9.87 6.70
N MET A 34 1.56 -10.67 5.85
CA MET A 34 1.19 -12.06 5.57
C MET A 34 1.77 -13.01 6.63
N PRO A 35 1.24 -14.24 6.77
CA PRO A 35 1.72 -15.21 7.76
C PRO A 35 3.20 -15.60 7.65
N ASP A 36 3.79 -15.47 6.45
CA ASP A 36 5.22 -15.73 6.19
C ASP A 36 6.12 -14.52 6.49
N GLY A 37 5.54 -13.40 6.95
CA GLY A 37 6.24 -12.14 7.22
C GLY A 37 6.32 -11.20 6.02
N THR A 38 5.86 -11.59 4.83
CA THR A 38 5.81 -10.71 3.65
C THR A 38 4.88 -9.53 3.94
N LEU A 39 5.35 -8.31 3.69
CA LEU A 39 4.51 -7.11 3.74
C LEU A 39 3.98 -6.80 2.34
N ILE A 40 2.69 -6.46 2.24
CA ILE A 40 2.08 -5.99 0.99
C ILE A 40 1.51 -4.60 1.24
N LEU A 41 1.95 -3.64 0.43
CA LEU A 41 1.54 -2.24 0.49
C LEU A 41 0.74 -1.87 -0.75
N ALA A 42 -0.46 -1.34 -0.53
CA ALA A 42 -1.27 -0.72 -1.55
C ALA A 42 -0.99 0.80 -1.60
N LEU A 43 -0.61 1.33 -2.76
CA LEU A 43 -0.27 2.74 -2.95
C LEU A 43 -0.44 3.19 -4.41
N ASN A 44 -0.40 4.50 -4.63
CA ASN A 44 -0.11 5.05 -5.96
C ASN A 44 1.38 5.39 -6.03
N PRO A 45 2.21 4.67 -6.80
CA PRO A 45 3.66 4.86 -6.85
C PRO A 45 4.08 6.07 -7.70
N VAL A 46 3.46 7.24 -7.43
CA VAL A 46 3.58 8.47 -8.21
C VAL A 46 4.16 9.58 -7.33
N ASN A 47 5.09 10.36 -7.88
CA ASN A 47 5.68 11.50 -7.19
C ASN A 47 4.81 12.77 -7.31
N GLY A 48 5.01 13.69 -6.38
CA GLY A 48 4.47 15.06 -6.44
C GLY A 48 3.14 15.25 -5.71
N ASN A 49 2.99 16.35 -4.99
CA ASN A 49 1.77 16.63 -4.22
C ASN A 49 0.57 16.83 -5.16
N TRP A 50 -0.56 16.19 -4.86
CA TRP A 50 -1.78 16.20 -5.70
C TRP A 50 -1.56 15.64 -7.12
N GLY A 51 -0.66 14.65 -7.24
CA GLY A 51 -0.36 13.97 -8.50
C GLY A 51 -1.46 13.03 -8.99
N LYS A 52 -1.18 12.33 -10.10
CA LYS A 52 -2.09 11.35 -10.72
C LYS A 52 -2.44 10.24 -9.74
N ARG A 53 -3.71 9.80 -9.74
CA ARG A 53 -4.24 8.71 -8.89
C ARG A 53 -4.26 7.36 -9.62
N TYR A 54 -3.34 7.17 -10.57
CA TYR A 54 -3.09 5.92 -11.28
C TYR A 54 -1.58 5.82 -11.59
N PRO A 55 -1.01 4.60 -11.60
CA PRO A 55 -1.67 3.34 -11.26
C PRO A 55 -2.00 3.25 -9.77
N LEU A 56 -2.97 2.41 -9.39
CA LEU A 56 -3.09 1.88 -8.03
C LEU A 56 -2.43 0.50 -8.03
N SER A 57 -1.40 0.34 -7.19
CA SER A 57 -0.51 -0.80 -7.24
C SER A 57 -0.38 -1.48 -5.89
N LEU A 58 -0.11 -2.78 -5.92
CA LEU A 58 0.41 -3.56 -4.82
C LEU A 58 1.93 -3.74 -5.02
N ILE A 59 2.69 -3.48 -3.96
CA ILE A 59 4.12 -3.77 -3.89
C ILE A 59 4.41 -4.61 -2.65
N ALA A 60 5.43 -5.45 -2.71
CA ALA A 60 5.76 -6.40 -1.65
C ALA A 60 7.17 -6.16 -1.08
N SER A 61 7.34 -6.47 0.21
CA SER A 61 8.62 -6.46 0.90
C SER A 61 8.79 -7.75 1.70
N GLN A 62 9.98 -8.34 1.60
CA GLN A 62 10.39 -9.54 2.36
C GLN A 62 11.44 -9.24 3.42
N ASP A 63 11.86 -7.98 3.55
CA ASP A 63 12.89 -7.50 4.47
C ASP A 63 12.34 -6.44 5.45
N ASN A 64 11.07 -6.60 5.82
CA ASN A 64 10.37 -5.73 6.77
C ASN A 64 10.36 -4.25 6.35
N GLY A 65 10.11 -3.99 5.07
CA GLY A 65 9.89 -2.65 4.51
C GLY A 65 11.17 -1.87 4.22
N GLU A 66 12.34 -2.52 4.18
CA GLU A 66 13.60 -1.88 3.77
C GLU A 66 13.72 -1.77 2.24
N SER A 67 13.28 -2.81 1.50
CA SER A 67 13.16 -2.80 0.05
C SER A 67 11.79 -3.29 -0.41
N TRP A 68 11.40 -2.85 -1.61
CA TRP A 68 10.07 -3.08 -2.17
C TRP A 68 10.15 -3.49 -3.63
N LEU A 69 9.40 -4.53 -4.00
CA LEU A 69 9.28 -5.03 -5.37
C LEU A 69 7.84 -4.88 -5.87
N PRO A 70 7.63 -4.52 -7.16
CA PRO A 70 6.31 -4.51 -7.75
C PRO A 70 5.65 -5.89 -7.70
N LEU A 71 4.39 -5.97 -7.30
CA LEU A 71 3.61 -7.21 -7.30
C LEU A 71 2.56 -7.20 -8.42
N LEU A 72 1.69 -6.18 -8.41
CA LEU A 72 0.55 -6.09 -9.34
C LEU A 72 0.03 -4.66 -9.41
N ASP A 73 -0.31 -4.18 -10.60
CA ASP A 73 -1.18 -3.01 -10.73
C ASP A 73 -2.65 -3.48 -10.69
N LEU A 74 -3.41 -2.97 -9.72
CA LEU A 74 -4.86 -3.21 -9.65
C LEU A 74 -5.58 -2.44 -10.76
N GLU A 75 -5.10 -1.24 -11.05
CA GLU A 75 -5.63 -0.33 -12.06
C GLU A 75 -4.48 0.41 -12.72
N SER A 76 -4.21 0.17 -14.00
CA SER A 76 -3.13 0.85 -14.76
C SER A 76 -3.64 1.98 -15.66
N ASP A 77 -4.92 1.95 -16.03
CA ASP A 77 -5.50 2.92 -16.95
C ASP A 77 -5.65 4.32 -16.32
N HIS A 78 -5.91 5.31 -17.16
CA HIS A 78 -6.15 6.67 -16.67
C HIS A 78 -7.43 6.74 -15.83
N GLY A 79 -7.30 7.06 -14.54
CA GLY A 79 -8.45 7.22 -13.67
C GLY A 79 -8.12 7.83 -12.30
N GLU A 80 -9.14 7.92 -11.45
CA GLU A 80 -8.98 8.30 -10.05
C GLU A 80 -9.18 7.10 -9.13
N TYR A 81 -8.09 6.41 -8.79
CA TYR A 81 -8.10 5.24 -7.91
C TYR A 81 -7.35 5.58 -6.62
N SER A 82 -8.03 5.50 -5.48
CA SER A 82 -7.51 6.08 -4.24
C SER A 82 -8.08 5.43 -3.00
N TYR A 83 -7.45 5.73 -1.86
CA TYR A 83 -7.84 5.27 -0.52
C TYR A 83 -8.02 3.75 -0.47
N PRO A 84 -6.95 2.98 -0.76
CA PRO A 84 -7.01 1.55 -0.57
C PRO A 84 -7.19 1.19 0.90
N ALA A 85 -7.85 0.07 1.16
CA ALA A 85 -7.81 -0.65 2.42
C ALA A 85 -7.49 -2.12 2.13
N ILE A 86 -6.55 -2.71 2.87
CA ILE A 86 -6.02 -4.05 2.63
C ILE A 86 -5.95 -4.86 3.92
N ILE A 87 -6.44 -6.11 3.86
CA ILE A 87 -6.31 -7.09 4.94
C ILE A 87 -5.93 -8.46 4.36
N SER A 88 -5.44 -9.35 5.22
CA SER A 88 -5.10 -10.73 4.85
C SER A 88 -5.83 -11.70 5.76
N GLU A 89 -6.51 -12.68 5.16
CA GLU A 89 -7.23 -13.72 5.89
C GLU A 89 -7.11 -15.04 5.12
N GLY A 90 -6.76 -16.13 5.80
CA GLY A 90 -6.72 -17.46 5.18
C GLY A 90 -5.79 -17.59 3.97
N GLY A 91 -4.70 -16.81 3.91
CA GLY A 91 -3.79 -16.78 2.76
C GLY A 91 -4.35 -16.03 1.54
N VAL A 92 -5.40 -15.24 1.73
CA VAL A 92 -5.98 -14.37 0.71
C VAL A 92 -5.80 -12.92 1.13
N VAL A 93 -5.41 -12.09 0.17
CA VAL A 93 -5.33 -10.65 0.35
C VAL A 93 -6.64 -10.05 -0.16
N HIS A 94 -7.33 -9.31 0.69
CA HIS A 94 -8.57 -8.61 0.39
C HIS A 94 -8.30 -7.13 0.29
N ILE A 95 -8.75 -6.50 -0.81
CA ILE A 95 -8.50 -5.08 -1.07
C ILE A 95 -9.82 -4.41 -1.41
N THR A 96 -10.01 -3.20 -0.89
CA THR A 96 -11.02 -2.26 -1.39
C THR A 96 -10.39 -0.94 -1.74
N TYR A 97 -10.99 -0.19 -2.66
CA TYR A 97 -10.54 1.16 -3.01
C TYR A 97 -11.65 1.99 -3.64
N THR A 98 -11.50 3.31 -3.60
CA THR A 98 -12.39 4.24 -4.31
C THR A 98 -12.04 4.26 -5.78
N TRP A 99 -13.04 4.07 -6.64
CA TRP A 99 -12.93 4.11 -8.10
C TRP A 99 -13.69 5.31 -8.65
N ASN A 100 -12.95 6.25 -9.25
CA ASN A 100 -13.43 7.50 -9.85
C ASN A 100 -14.38 8.31 -8.97
N ARG A 101 -14.28 8.18 -7.63
CA ARG A 101 -15.21 8.73 -6.62
C ARG A 101 -16.69 8.41 -6.87
N LYS A 102 -16.95 7.31 -7.55
CA LYS A 102 -18.31 6.85 -7.89
C LYS A 102 -18.64 5.52 -7.25
N ASN A 103 -17.65 4.64 -7.17
CA ASN A 103 -17.81 3.29 -6.67
C ASN A 103 -16.73 2.96 -5.65
N ILE A 104 -17.00 1.94 -4.84
CA ILE A 104 -15.98 1.20 -4.13
C ILE A 104 -15.79 -0.12 -4.86
N VAL A 105 -14.56 -0.43 -5.26
CA VAL A 105 -14.20 -1.72 -5.82
C VAL A 105 -13.71 -2.61 -4.69
N TYR A 106 -14.06 -3.89 -4.78
CA TYR A 106 -13.47 -4.95 -3.97
C TYR A 106 -12.79 -5.95 -4.89
N CYS A 107 -11.56 -6.33 -4.55
CA CYS A 107 -10.84 -7.42 -5.21
C CYS A 107 -10.16 -8.32 -4.17
N ARG A 108 -9.90 -9.56 -4.58
CA ARG A 108 -9.17 -10.53 -3.78
C ARG A 108 -8.03 -11.12 -4.60
N LEU A 109 -6.86 -11.24 -4.00
CA LEU A 109 -5.70 -11.89 -4.58
C LEU A 109 -5.39 -13.15 -3.77
N GLN A 110 -5.43 -14.30 -4.43
CA GLN A 110 -4.97 -15.54 -3.83
C GLN A 110 -3.47 -15.64 -4.06
N THR A 111 -2.70 -15.51 -2.98
CA THR A 111 -1.26 -15.75 -3.01
C THR A 111 -1.04 -17.26 -3.01
N VAL A 112 -0.33 -17.76 -4.03
CA VAL A 112 -0.02 -19.19 -4.21
C VAL A 112 1.08 -19.64 -3.26
#